data_AF-A0A015K4P0-F1
#
_entry.id   AF-A0A015K4P0-F1
#
_cell.length_a   1.000
_cell.length_b   1.000
_cell.length_c   1.000
_cell.angle_alpha   90.00
_cell.angle_beta   90.00
_cell.angle_gamma   90.00
#
_symmetry.space_group_name_H-M   'P 1'
#
loop_
_entity.id
_entity.type
_entity.pdbx_description
1 polymer ?
#
loop_
_entity_poly.entity_id
_entity_poly.type
_entity_poly.pdbx_seq_one_letter_code
_entity_poly.pdbx_strand_id
1 'polypeptide(L)'
;MLGCFVVGKDKVFIIETDRIKTISQLRNSIKVYKKNVFKTFDANQITLWKVDIPVMKKLKINTDTNIAQNFGAVKLKEDFDTIEEYFGTNPTAKHIHVIVYLLLPDTTVSKSK
;
A
#
# COMPACT_ATOMS: atom_id res chain seq x y z
N MET A 1 3.29 -6.72 12.58
CA MET A 1 4.11 -5.69 11.89
C MET A 1 3.99 -5.93 10.39
N LEU A 2 3.79 -4.88 9.61
CA LEU A 2 3.77 -4.96 8.15
C LEU A 2 4.84 -4.07 7.55
N GLY A 3 5.59 -4.61 6.60
CA GLY A 3 6.52 -3.86 5.78
C GLY A 3 5.78 -3.13 4.67
N CYS A 4 5.89 -1.82 4.61
CA CYS A 4 5.19 -0.97 3.66
C CYS A 4 6.18 -0.26 2.73
N PHE A 5 5.82 -0.14 1.46
CA PHE A 5 6.61 0.54 0.44
C PHE A 5 5.72 1.47 -0.38
N VAL A 6 6.09 2.75 -0.49
CA VAL A 6 5.41 3.69 -1.39
C VAL A 6 6.13 3.68 -2.72
N VAL A 7 5.40 3.45 -3.81
CA VAL A 7 5.98 3.44 -5.15
C VAL A 7 6.58 4.81 -5.50
N GLY A 8 7.75 4.80 -6.13
CA GLY A 8 8.52 6.01 -6.42
C GLY A 8 9.23 6.62 -5.21
N LYS A 9 9.31 5.89 -4.08
CA LYS A 9 10.12 6.25 -2.91
C LYS A 9 11.14 5.15 -2.61
N ASP A 10 12.26 5.50 -1.99
CA ASP A 10 13.37 4.53 -1.84
C ASP A 10 13.35 3.71 -0.55
N LYS A 11 12.58 4.15 0.45
CA LYS A 11 12.63 3.61 1.82
C LYS A 11 11.36 2.85 2.15
N VAL A 12 11.53 1.55 2.41
CA VAL A 12 10.55 0.71 3.11
C VAL A 12 10.44 1.20 4.56
N PHE A 13 9.25 1.11 5.13
CA PHE A 13 8.99 1.43 6.53
C PHE A 13 8.09 0.37 7.15
N ILE A 14 8.06 0.32 8.48
CA ILE A 14 7.23 -0.64 9.20
C ILE A 14 6.03 0.08 9.78
N ILE A 15 4.86 -0.56 9.65
CA ILE A 15 3.66 -0.19 10.40
C ILE A 15 3.40 -1.25 11.46
N GLU A 16 3.30 -0.80 12.70
CA GLU A 16 2.74 -1.56 13.80
C GLU A 16 1.23 -1.37 13.80
N THR A 17 0.51 -2.46 13.60
CA THR A 17 -0.94 -2.50 13.55
C THR A 17 -1.42 -3.81 14.13
N ASP A 18 -2.58 -3.75 14.76
CA ASP A 18 -3.32 -4.92 15.19
C ASP A 18 -3.92 -5.61 13.95
N ARG A 19 -4.06 -6.93 14.01
CA ARG A 19 -4.54 -7.78 12.92
C ARG A 19 -6.05 -7.74 12.77
N ILE A 20 -6.76 -7.48 13.87
CA ILE A 20 -8.22 -7.31 13.88
C ILE A 20 -8.65 -5.98 13.26
N LYS A 21 -7.71 -5.05 13.05
CA LYS A 21 -8.00 -3.79 12.38
C LYS A 21 -8.35 -4.03 10.92
N THR A 22 -9.18 -3.16 10.38
CA THR A 22 -9.64 -3.25 9.00
C THR A 22 -8.62 -2.65 8.02
N ILE A 23 -8.78 -2.96 6.73
CA ILE A 23 -7.97 -2.34 5.67
C ILE A 23 -8.12 -0.81 5.65
N SER A 24 -9.31 -0.28 5.93
CA SER A 24 -9.50 1.18 6.05
C SER A 24 -8.65 1.79 7.17
N GLN A 25 -8.58 1.12 8.33
CA GLN A 25 -7.74 1.55 9.44
C GLN A 25 -6.24 1.43 9.13
N LEU A 26 -5.82 0.39 8.38
CA LEU A 26 -4.46 0.28 7.87
C LEU A 26 -4.10 1.46 6.97
N ARG A 27 -4.99 1.83 6.05
CA ARG A 27 -4.82 2.95 5.12
C ARG A 27 -4.62 4.26 5.88
N ASN A 28 -5.44 4.50 6.90
CA ASN A 28 -5.30 5.66 7.78
C ASN A 28 -3.97 5.65 8.55
N SER A 29 -3.56 4.49 9.06
CA SER A 29 -2.29 4.36 9.80
C SER A 29 -1.08 4.68 8.91
N ILE A 30 -1.09 4.21 7.65
CA ILE A 30 -0.08 4.55 6.65
C ILE A 30 -0.10 6.05 6.33
N LYS A 31 -1.29 6.65 6.16
CA LYS A 31 -1.46 8.09 5.89
C LYS A 31 -0.85 8.93 7.02
N VAL A 32 -1.15 8.58 8.28
CA VAL A 32 -0.62 9.28 9.47
C VAL A 32 0.90 9.13 9.54
N TYR A 33 1.44 7.92 9.36
CA TYR A 33 2.89 7.68 9.44
C TYR A 33 3.68 8.45 8.37
N LYS A 34 3.13 8.57 7.17
CA LYS A 34 3.73 9.34 6.06
C LYS A 34 2.93 10.62 5.78
N LYS A 35 2.47 11.33 6.81
CA LYS A 35 1.62 12.53 6.68
C LYS A 35 2.14 13.56 5.68
N ASN A 36 3.45 13.77 5.61
CA ASN A 36 4.05 14.71 4.66
C ASN A 36 3.97 14.25 3.20
N VAL A 37 4.06 12.94 2.95
CA VAL A 37 3.92 12.37 1.59
C VAL A 37 2.45 12.39 1.16
N PHE A 38 1.54 12.19 2.11
CA PHE A 38 0.11 12.08 1.85
C PHE A 38 -0.69 13.33 2.24
N LYS A 39 -0.03 14.48 2.42
CA LYS A 39 -0.66 15.72 2.92
C LYS A 39 -1.77 16.20 1.99
N THR A 40 -1.60 16.02 0.69
CA THR A 40 -2.52 16.45 -0.37
C THR A 40 -3.48 15.35 -0.81
N PHE A 41 -3.43 14.16 -0.21
CA PHE A 41 -4.21 13.01 -0.64
C PHE A 41 -5.15 12.55 0.46
N ASP A 42 -6.40 12.31 0.09
CA ASP A 42 -7.36 11.67 0.97
C ASP A 42 -7.06 10.18 1.15
N ALA A 43 -7.51 9.61 2.26
CA ALA A 43 -7.23 8.21 2.55
C ALA A 43 -7.75 7.32 1.42
N ASN A 44 -8.96 7.57 0.90
CA ASN A 44 -9.55 6.84 -0.23
C ASN A 44 -8.76 6.91 -1.54
N GLN A 45 -7.83 7.86 -1.71
CA GLN A 45 -6.95 7.97 -2.89
C GLN A 45 -5.72 7.07 -2.79
N ILE A 46 -5.50 6.45 -1.63
CA ILE A 46 -4.39 5.54 -1.35
C ILE A 46 -4.82 4.12 -1.70
N THR A 47 -4.25 3.55 -2.76
CA THR A 47 -4.47 2.14 -3.09
C THR A 47 -3.42 1.27 -2.40
N LEU A 48 -3.88 0.24 -1.71
CA LEU A 48 -3.03 -0.75 -1.05
C LEU A 48 -3.06 -2.07 -1.82
N TRP A 49 -1.88 -2.66 -1.99
CA TRP A 49 -1.70 -3.97 -2.59
C TRP A 49 -0.95 -4.87 -1.62
N LYS A 50 -1.51 -6.06 -1.36
CA LYS A 50 -0.82 -7.15 -0.69
C LYS A 50 0.23 -7.74 -1.63
N VAL A 51 1.42 -7.94 -1.11
CA VAL A 51 2.52 -8.67 -1.74
C VAL A 51 3.28 -9.47 -0.69
N ASP A 52 4.17 -10.34 -1.15
CA ASP A 52 5.18 -10.97 -0.30
C ASP A 52 6.55 -10.91 -1.00
N ILE A 53 7.26 -9.79 -0.81
CA ILE A 53 8.50 -9.50 -1.55
C ILE A 53 9.65 -9.25 -0.58
N PRO A 54 10.75 -10.01 -0.63
CA PRO A 54 11.94 -9.71 0.15
C PRO A 54 12.41 -8.27 -0.06
N VAL A 55 12.74 -7.54 1.02
CA VAL A 55 13.14 -6.11 0.93
C VAL A 55 14.33 -5.89 -0.02
N MET A 56 15.21 -6.88 -0.20
CA MET A 56 16.32 -6.81 -1.15
C MET A 56 15.88 -6.65 -2.61
N LYS A 57 14.66 -7.09 -2.95
CA LYS A 57 14.08 -7.00 -4.30
C LYS A 57 13.32 -5.68 -4.54
N LYS A 58 13.32 -4.73 -3.59
CA LYS A 58 12.58 -3.45 -3.70
C LYS A 58 12.90 -2.64 -4.95
N LEU A 59 14.14 -2.72 -5.45
CA LEU A 59 14.59 -1.98 -6.64
C LEU A 59 13.85 -2.41 -7.92
N LYS A 60 13.20 -3.57 -7.89
CA LYS A 60 12.35 -4.06 -9.00
C LYS A 60 10.93 -3.50 -8.97
N ILE A 61 10.58 -2.67 -7.97
CA ILE A 61 9.26 -2.06 -7.83
C ILE A 61 9.38 -0.59 -8.21
N ASN A 62 8.93 -0.24 -9.40
CA ASN A 62 8.84 1.14 -9.88
C ASN A 62 7.41 1.47 -10.35
N THR A 63 7.19 2.70 -10.81
CA THR A 63 5.89 3.19 -11.28
C THR A 63 5.36 2.41 -12.48
N ASP A 64 6.25 1.91 -13.33
CA ASP A 64 5.91 1.22 -14.58
C ASP A 64 5.77 -0.31 -14.38
N THR A 65 6.05 -0.79 -13.17
CA THR A 65 6.01 -2.20 -12.84
C THR A 65 4.56 -2.65 -12.65
N ASN A 66 4.13 -3.64 -13.45
CA ASN A 66 2.89 -4.35 -13.18
C ASN A 66 3.08 -5.30 -11.98
N ILE A 67 2.88 -4.80 -10.77
CA ILE A 67 3.10 -5.58 -9.54
C ILE A 67 2.16 -6.77 -9.40
N ALA A 68 0.96 -6.71 -9.99
CA ALA A 68 0.01 -7.81 -9.98
C ALA A 68 0.54 -9.00 -10.80
N GLN A 69 1.05 -8.74 -12.00
CA GLN A 69 1.63 -9.78 -12.86
C GLN A 69 3.00 -10.25 -12.35
N ASN A 70 3.87 -9.32 -11.94
CA ASN A 70 5.27 -9.64 -11.62
C ASN A 70 5.47 -10.21 -10.22
N PHE A 71 4.58 -9.92 -9.28
CA PHE A 71 4.71 -10.31 -7.88
C PHE A 71 3.45 -10.93 -7.29
N GLY A 72 2.44 -11.25 -8.12
CA GLY A 72 1.18 -11.82 -7.64
C GLY A 72 0.42 -10.88 -6.69
N ALA A 73 0.58 -9.56 -6.87
CA ALA A 73 0.01 -8.60 -5.95
C ALA A 73 -1.53 -8.63 -5.97
N VAL A 74 -2.14 -8.63 -4.79
CA VAL A 74 -3.60 -8.63 -4.62
C VAL A 74 -4.04 -7.26 -4.11
N LYS A 75 -4.96 -6.61 -4.81
CA LYS A 75 -5.50 -5.31 -4.37
C LYS A 75 -6.37 -5.50 -3.13
N LEU A 76 -6.12 -4.71 -2.08
CA LEU A 76 -6.93 -4.68 -0.86
C LEU A 76 -8.13 -3.74 -1.10
N LYS A 77 -9.21 -4.28 -1.67
CA LYS A 77 -10.38 -3.49 -2.11
C LYS A 77 -11.41 -3.27 -1.01
N GLU A 78 -11.65 -4.29 -0.19
CA GLU A 78 -12.70 -4.25 0.81
C GLU A 78 -12.21 -3.55 2.08
N ASP A 79 -12.90 -2.48 2.47
CA ASP A 79 -12.48 -1.61 3.57
C ASP A 79 -12.74 -2.22 4.96
N PHE A 80 -13.66 -3.18 5.04
CA PHE A 80 -14.09 -3.85 6.27
C PHE A 80 -13.31 -5.13 6.56
N ASP A 81 -12.72 -5.76 5.54
CA ASP A 81 -11.87 -6.91 5.72
C ASP A 81 -10.75 -6.59 6.72
N THR A 82 -10.45 -7.57 7.55
CA THR A 82 -9.39 -7.45 8.53
C THR A 82 -8.02 -7.62 7.87
N ILE A 83 -7.00 -7.08 8.53
CA ILE A 83 -5.61 -7.31 8.12
C ILE A 83 -5.27 -8.80 8.19
N GLU A 84 -5.83 -9.54 9.15
CA GLU A 84 -5.63 -10.98 9.28
C GLU A 84 -6.12 -11.76 8.05
N GLU A 85 -7.27 -11.40 7.47
CA GLU A 85 -7.80 -12.08 6.27
C GLU A 85 -6.82 -12.05 5.10
N TYR A 86 -6.05 -10.97 4.96
CA TYR A 86 -5.08 -10.82 3.87
C TYR A 86 -3.68 -11.32 4.23
N PHE A 87 -3.21 -11.05 5.45
CA PHE A 87 -1.80 -11.24 5.83
C PHE A 87 -1.58 -12.41 6.80
N GLY A 88 -2.66 -13.01 7.31
CA GLY A 88 -2.62 -14.06 8.31
C GLY A 88 -2.02 -13.61 9.65
N THR A 89 -1.59 -14.59 10.42
CA THR A 89 -1.06 -14.41 11.78
C THR A 89 0.45 -14.24 11.84
N ASN A 90 1.21 -14.49 10.78
CA ASN A 90 2.66 -14.31 10.86
C ASN A 90 3.24 -13.88 9.51
N PRO A 91 3.20 -12.57 9.21
CA PRO A 91 3.78 -12.05 7.99
C PRO A 91 5.30 -12.29 7.95
N THR A 92 5.83 -12.64 6.77
CA THR A 92 7.24 -13.02 6.59
C THR A 92 8.20 -11.91 7.00
N ALA A 93 9.17 -12.22 7.87
CA ALA A 93 10.14 -11.24 8.32
C ALA A 93 11.00 -10.69 7.16
N LYS A 94 11.39 -9.41 7.25
CA LYS A 94 12.23 -8.70 6.24
C LYS A 94 11.61 -8.63 4.83
N HIS A 95 10.29 -8.73 4.73
CA HIS A 95 9.55 -8.60 3.48
C HIS A 95 8.72 -7.31 3.43
N ILE A 96 8.48 -6.84 2.21
CA ILE A 96 7.44 -5.88 1.87
C ILE A 96 6.15 -6.67 1.77
N HIS A 97 5.15 -6.22 2.51
CA HIS A 97 3.84 -6.82 2.62
C HIS A 97 2.80 -5.94 1.91
N VAL A 98 2.97 -4.62 2.00
CA VAL A 98 2.04 -3.64 1.43
C VAL A 98 2.79 -2.74 0.46
N ILE A 99 2.35 -2.72 -0.79
CA ILE A 99 2.72 -1.68 -1.75
C ILE A 99 1.63 -0.62 -1.76
N VAL A 100 2.05 0.63 -1.63
CA VAL A 100 1.19 1.79 -1.57
C VAL A 100 1.33 2.57 -2.88
N TYR A 101 0.25 2.61 -3.65
CA TYR A 101 0.12 3.47 -4.82
C TYR A 101 -0.70 4.71 -4.47
N LEU A 102 -0.21 5.85 -4.93
CA LEU A 102 -0.98 7.08 -4.96
C LEU A 102 -1.69 7.13 -6.31
N LEU A 103 -3.01 7.01 -6.30
CA LEU A 103 -3.77 7.43 -7.46
C LEU A 103 -3.83 8.96 -7.37
N LEU A 104 -3.24 9.63 -8.36
CA LEU A 104 -3.64 11.01 -8.61
C LEU A 104 -5.16 10.98 -8.86
N PRO A 105 -5.95 11.90 -8.28
CA PRO A 105 -7.33 12.04 -8.74
C PRO A 105 -7.25 12.16 -10.26
N ASP A 106 -8.02 11.33 -10.98
CA ASP A 106 -8.22 11.53 -12.40
C ASP A 106 -8.51 13.00 -12.57
N THR A 107 -7.55 13.74 -13.15
CA THR A 107 -7.80 15.13 -13.53
C THR A 107 -9.05 15.04 -14.38
N THR A 108 -10.16 15.53 -13.83
CA THR A 108 -11.37 15.80 -14.59
C THR A 108 -10.92 16.77 -15.65
N VAL A 109 -10.55 16.22 -16.82
CA VAL A 109 -10.44 16.96 -18.05
C VAL A 109 -11.85 17.46 -18.26
N SER A 110 -12.07 18.69 -17.82
CA SER A 110 -13.18 19.51 -18.27
C SER A 110 -13.01 19.58 -19.78
N LYS A 111 -13.71 18.70 -20.49
CA LYS A 111 -13.95 18.86 -21.91
C LYS A 111 -14.92 20.03 -22.01
N SER A 112 -14.37 21.23 -21.93
CA SER A 112 -15.03 22.43 -22.45
C SER A 112 -15.05 22.25 -23.96
N LYS A 113 -16.20 21.88 -24.50
CA LYS A 113 -16.54 22.08 -25.90
C LYS A 113 -17.57 23.19 -25.97
#